data_AF-A0A9P7VAH9-F1
#
_entry.id   AF-A0A9P7VAH9-F1
#
_cell.length_a   1.000
_cell.length_b   1.000
_cell.length_c   1.000
_cell.angle_alpha   90.00
_cell.angle_beta   90.00
_cell.angle_gamma   90.00
#
_symmetry.space_group_name_H-M   'P 1'
#
loop_
_entity.id
_entity.type
_entity.pdbx_description
1 polymer ?
#
loop_
_entity_poly.entity_id
_entity_poly.type
_entity_poly.pdbx_seq_one_letter_code
_entity_poly.pdbx_strand_id
1 'polypeptide(L)'
;MRTNKSTLNKSNVTDLETFFKAIGRKTVEHVEAFEGDLNKFLELDGPKLKEMGIDCAQRKYMLKWKHKYVNDLENLREHKQGTKKHGGERKQKEVRAKKRALERLEERKKFQELELEAEQKGERDF
;
A
#
# COMPACT_ATOMS: atom_id res chain seq x y z
N MET A 1 -6.28 21.94 -2.42
CA MET A 1 -5.69 20.76 -3.09
C MET A 1 -4.50 20.27 -2.27
N ARG A 2 -4.26 18.96 -2.16
CA ARG A 2 -3.08 18.43 -1.45
C ARG A 2 -1.86 18.69 -2.33
N THR A 3 -0.87 19.44 -1.84
CA THR A 3 0.33 19.77 -2.62
C THR A 3 1.24 18.56 -2.74
N ASN A 4 1.88 18.40 -3.90
CA ASN A 4 2.95 17.41 -4.05
C ASN A 4 4.14 17.87 -3.21
N LYS A 5 4.60 17.03 -2.27
CA LYS A 5 5.79 17.30 -1.44
C LYS A 5 6.99 16.46 -1.87
N SER A 6 6.89 15.72 -2.96
CA SER A 6 8.00 14.91 -3.45
C SER A 6 9.09 15.79 -4.03
N THR A 7 10.33 15.47 -3.68
CA THR A 7 11.56 16.07 -4.22
C THR A 7 12.10 15.28 -5.42
N LEU A 8 11.51 14.12 -5.73
CA LEU A 8 11.94 13.26 -6.83
C LEU A 8 11.32 13.75 -8.15
N ASN A 9 12.16 14.09 -9.11
CA ASN A 9 11.78 14.61 -10.41
C ASN A 9 12.65 13.97 -11.51
N LYS A 10 12.43 14.37 -12.77
CA LYS A 10 13.16 13.83 -13.93
C LYS A 10 14.67 14.05 -13.86
N SER A 11 15.13 15.16 -13.30
CA SER A 11 16.56 15.45 -13.20
C SER A 11 17.29 14.55 -12.21
N ASN A 12 16.61 14.13 -11.15
CA ASN A 12 17.24 13.43 -10.03
C ASN A 12 17.06 11.91 -10.05
N VAL A 13 16.14 11.38 -10.87
CA VAL A 13 15.83 9.95 -10.91
C VAL A 13 16.20 9.38 -12.27
N THR A 14 17.35 8.73 -12.37
CA THR A 14 17.82 8.08 -13.61
C THR A 14 17.73 6.55 -13.56
N ASP A 15 17.52 5.99 -12.38
CA ASP A 15 17.45 4.56 -12.11
C ASP A 15 15.98 4.06 -12.07
N LEU A 16 15.75 2.85 -12.58
CA LEU A 16 14.43 2.24 -12.64
C LEU A 16 13.90 1.85 -11.27
N GLU A 17 14.76 1.29 -10.41
CA GLU A 17 14.35 0.83 -9.09
C GLU A 17 13.87 2.02 -8.25
N THR A 18 14.62 3.13 -8.30
CA THR A 18 14.27 4.40 -7.68
C THR A 18 12.96 4.96 -8.23
N PHE A 19 12.78 4.93 -9.56
CA PHE A 19 11.54 5.37 -10.21
C PHE A 19 10.31 4.55 -9.75
N PHE A 20 10.41 3.22 -9.76
CA PHE A 20 9.33 2.33 -9.32
C PHE A 20 9.03 2.42 -7.82
N LYS A 21 10.05 2.61 -6.97
CA LYS A 21 9.85 2.89 -5.55
C LYS A 21 9.08 4.21 -5.35
N ALA A 22 9.40 5.24 -6.13
CA ALA A 22 8.77 6.56 -6.02
C ALA A 22 7.29 6.55 -6.41
N ILE A 23 6.93 5.85 -7.49
CA ILE A 23 5.53 5.76 -7.95
C ILE A 23 4.70 4.74 -7.16
N GLY A 24 5.32 3.79 -6.44
CA GLY A 24 4.63 2.85 -5.55
C GLY A 24 3.74 1.82 -6.26
N ARG A 25 2.64 1.40 -5.63
CA ARG A 25 1.72 0.35 -6.15
C ARG A 25 2.38 -0.99 -6.54
N LYS A 26 3.40 -1.38 -5.76
CA LYS A 26 4.17 -2.63 -5.97
C LYS A 26 4.83 -2.75 -7.36
N THR A 27 5.11 -1.64 -8.04
CA THR A 27 5.80 -1.70 -9.34
C THR A 27 7.25 -2.17 -9.24
N VAL A 28 7.83 -2.13 -8.04
CA VAL A 28 9.20 -2.60 -7.74
C VAL A 28 9.39 -4.09 -8.05
N GLU A 29 8.32 -4.89 -8.00
CA GLU A 29 8.37 -6.33 -8.35
C GLU A 29 8.78 -6.56 -9.82
N HIS A 30 8.56 -5.58 -10.70
CA HIS A 30 8.84 -5.70 -12.13
C HIS A 30 10.22 -5.16 -12.54
N VAL A 31 11.11 -4.82 -11.59
CA VAL A 31 12.45 -4.26 -11.91
C VAL A 31 13.28 -5.26 -12.72
N GLU A 32 13.24 -6.54 -12.34
CA GLU A 32 13.98 -7.61 -13.01
C GLU A 32 13.52 -7.81 -14.46
N ALA A 33 12.23 -7.59 -14.75
CA ALA A 33 11.67 -7.73 -16.09
C ALA A 33 12.23 -6.71 -17.10
N PHE A 34 12.83 -5.61 -16.62
CA PHE A 34 13.50 -4.60 -17.44
C PHE A 34 15.02 -4.57 -17.21
N GLU A 35 15.58 -5.58 -16.53
CA GLU A 35 17.00 -5.64 -16.18
C GLU A 35 17.49 -4.39 -15.40
N GLY A 36 16.59 -3.73 -14.64
CA GLY A 36 16.92 -2.52 -13.90
C GLY A 36 17.12 -1.25 -14.74
N ASP A 37 16.92 -1.30 -16.06
CA ASP A 37 17.15 -0.14 -16.94
C ASP A 37 15.89 0.71 -17.14
N LEU A 38 16.00 1.99 -16.79
CA LEU A 38 14.91 2.95 -16.95
C LEU A 38 14.59 3.20 -18.43
N ASN A 39 15.60 3.23 -19.30
CA ASN A 39 15.39 3.52 -20.71
C ASN A 39 14.59 2.41 -21.40
N LYS A 40 14.88 1.14 -21.09
CA LYS A 40 14.09 -0.01 -21.57
C LYS A 40 12.61 0.13 -21.21
N PHE A 41 12.30 0.52 -19.98
CA PHE A 41 10.92 0.77 -19.57
C PHE A 41 10.29 1.96 -20.34
N LEU A 42 11.04 3.05 -20.55
CA LEU A 42 10.57 4.24 -21.26
C LEU A 42 10.37 4.00 -22.75
N GLU A 43 11.00 3.01 -23.36
CA GLU A 43 10.80 2.64 -24.76
C GLU A 43 9.57 1.75 -24.95
N LEU A 44 9.31 0.82 -24.03
CA LEU A 44 8.27 -0.19 -24.18
C LEU A 44 6.84 0.35 -24.14
N ASP A 45 5.98 -0.29 -24.94
CA ASP A 45 4.55 0.02 -25.05
C ASP A 45 3.65 -0.98 -24.32
N GLY A 46 2.36 -0.64 -24.23
CA GLY A 46 1.35 -1.46 -23.56
C GLY A 46 1.28 -2.93 -24.00
N PRO A 47 1.34 -3.28 -25.30
CA PRO A 47 1.34 -4.67 -25.74
C PRO A 47 2.54 -5.47 -25.21
N LYS A 48 3.75 -4.88 -25.25
CA LYS A 48 4.97 -5.52 -24.73
C LYS A 48 4.91 -5.73 -23.22
N LEU A 49 4.42 -4.75 -22.48
CA LEU A 49 4.17 -4.89 -21.04
C LEU A 49 3.13 -5.98 -20.72
N LYS A 50 2.19 -6.27 -21.64
CA LYS A 50 1.24 -7.39 -21.48
C LYS A 50 1.92 -8.75 -21.76
N GLU A 51 2.78 -8.83 -22.77
CA GLU A 51 3.58 -10.02 -23.08
C GLU A 51 4.50 -10.40 -21.91
N MET A 52 5.07 -9.41 -21.22
CA MET A 52 5.88 -9.59 -19.99
C MET A 52 5.07 -10.06 -18.77
N GLY A 53 3.75 -10.23 -18.88
CA GLY A 53 2.92 -10.75 -17.79
C GLY A 53 2.49 -9.73 -16.73
N ILE A 54 2.72 -8.44 -16.95
CA ILE A 54 2.33 -7.38 -15.98
C ILE A 54 0.79 -7.23 -15.96
N ASP A 55 0.21 -7.07 -14.78
CA ASP A 55 -1.24 -6.87 -14.63
C ASP A 55 -1.75 -5.61 -15.36
N CYS A 56 -3.00 -5.65 -15.81
CA CYS A 56 -3.63 -4.55 -16.54
C CYS A 56 -3.69 -3.24 -15.74
N ALA A 57 -3.98 -3.29 -14.43
CA ALA A 57 -4.07 -2.09 -13.61
C ALA A 57 -2.68 -1.48 -13.36
N GLN A 58 -1.67 -2.31 -13.10
CA GLN A 58 -0.27 -1.88 -12.96
C GLN A 58 0.26 -1.29 -14.27
N ARG A 59 0.04 -1.96 -15.41
CA ARG A 59 0.46 -1.45 -16.73
C ARG A 59 -0.13 -0.08 -17.05
N LYS A 60 -1.44 0.10 -16.87
CA LYS A 60 -2.09 1.41 -17.08
C LYS A 60 -1.51 2.50 -16.18
N TYR A 61 -1.18 2.14 -14.94
CA TYR A 61 -0.58 3.04 -13.98
C TYR A 61 0.85 3.44 -14.38
N MET A 62 1.67 2.47 -14.75
CA MET A 62 3.04 2.66 -15.21
C MET A 62 3.08 3.55 -16.47
N LEU A 63 2.25 3.27 -17.48
CA LEU A 63 2.18 4.09 -18.69
C LEU A 63 1.74 5.53 -18.41
N LYS A 64 0.81 5.73 -17.47
CA LYS A 64 0.41 7.08 -17.02
C LYS A 64 1.59 7.82 -16.37
N TRP A 65 2.41 7.14 -15.59
CA TRP A 65 3.61 7.72 -14.99
C TRP A 65 4.74 7.93 -15.98
N LYS A 66 4.97 7.00 -16.92
CA LYS A 66 5.86 7.18 -18.08
C LYS A 66 5.53 8.48 -18.80
N HIS A 67 4.27 8.70 -19.15
CA HIS A 67 3.85 9.95 -19.80
C HIS A 67 4.12 11.21 -18.94
N LYS A 68 3.83 11.16 -17.64
CA LYS A 68 4.11 12.29 -16.73
C LYS A 68 5.59 12.58 -16.60
N TYR A 69 6.41 11.53 -16.55
CA TYR A 69 7.85 11.61 -16.38
C TYR A 69 8.54 12.15 -17.64
N VAL A 70 8.18 11.64 -18.82
CA VAL A 70 8.76 12.12 -20.09
C VAL A 70 8.47 13.60 -20.32
N ASN A 71 7.23 14.03 -20.04
CA ASN A 71 6.77 15.41 -20.24
C ASN A 71 7.03 16.34 -19.03
N ASP A 72 7.71 15.86 -18.00
CA ASP A 72 8.02 16.62 -16.77
C ASP A 72 6.81 17.34 -16.13
N LEU A 73 5.65 16.67 -16.14
CA LEU A 73 4.38 17.30 -15.70
C LEU A 73 4.25 17.39 -14.17
N GLU A 74 4.88 16.48 -13.44
CA GLU A 74 4.73 16.38 -11.98
C GLU A 74 5.85 15.53 -11.34
N ASN A 75 6.30 15.95 -10.16
CA ASN A 75 7.23 15.19 -9.33
C ASN A 75 6.70 13.79 -8.96
N LEU A 76 7.58 12.80 -8.99
CA LEU A 76 7.27 11.39 -8.75
C LEU A 76 6.67 11.17 -7.37
N ARG A 77 5.49 10.56 -7.30
CA ARG A 77 4.85 10.19 -6.04
C ARG A 77 3.92 9.01 -6.23
N GLU A 78 3.52 8.36 -5.15
CA GLU A 78 2.47 7.35 -5.23
C GLU A 78 1.08 7.98 -5.28
N HIS A 79 0.32 7.69 -6.34
CA HIS A 79 -1.14 7.90 -6.33
C HIS A 79 -1.81 6.71 -5.65
N LYS A 80 -2.02 6.77 -4.34
CA LYS A 80 -2.65 5.68 -3.58
C LYS A 80 -4.05 5.36 -4.08
N GLN A 81 -4.40 4.07 -4.08
CA GLN A 81 -5.77 3.63 -4.35
C GLN A 81 -6.65 3.91 -3.12
N GLY A 82 -7.91 4.24 -3.35
CA GLY A 82 -8.88 4.39 -2.28
C GLY A 82 -9.18 3.04 -1.63
N THR A 83 -9.14 2.98 -0.30
CA THR A 83 -9.50 1.78 0.47
C THR A 83 -10.80 2.00 1.24
N LYS A 84 -11.55 0.92 1.47
CA LYS A 84 -12.80 0.99 2.22
C LYS A 84 -12.53 1.03 3.71
N LYS A 85 -12.98 2.07 4.40
CA LYS A 85 -12.93 2.16 5.87
C LYS A 85 -14.05 1.32 6.49
N HIS A 86 -13.70 0.37 7.37
CA HIS A 86 -14.65 -0.52 8.07
C HIS A 86 -15.65 -1.22 7.13
N GLY A 87 -15.20 -1.73 5.98
CA GLY A 87 -16.08 -2.42 5.02
C GLY A 87 -16.92 -1.50 4.12
N GLY A 88 -16.78 -0.17 4.25
CA GLY A 88 -17.53 0.82 3.50
C GLY A 88 -18.84 1.22 4.21
N GLU A 89 -19.55 2.21 3.66
CA GLU A 89 -20.70 2.85 4.33
C GLU A 89 -21.77 1.86 4.78
N ARG A 90 -22.23 0.97 3.88
CA ARG A 90 -23.30 0.01 4.17
C ARG A 90 -22.93 -1.00 5.27
N LYS A 91 -21.67 -1.44 5.32
CA LYS A 91 -21.21 -2.46 6.28
C LYS A 91 -20.56 -1.88 7.53
N GLN A 92 -20.37 -0.55 7.61
CA GLN A 92 -19.63 0.09 8.68
C GLN A 92 -20.20 -0.20 10.07
N LYS A 93 -21.52 -0.10 10.23
CA LYS A 93 -22.19 -0.35 11.52
C LYS A 93 -21.99 -1.79 11.99
N GLU A 94 -22.17 -2.74 11.09
CA GLU A 94 -22.01 -4.17 11.36
C GLU A 94 -20.56 -4.51 11.74
N VAL A 95 -19.58 -4.07 10.94
CA VAL A 95 -18.15 -4.32 11.18
C VAL A 95 -17.71 -3.73 12.52
N ARG A 96 -18.16 -2.51 12.85
CA ARG A 96 -17.84 -1.87 14.13
C ARG A 96 -18.48 -2.59 15.32
N ALA A 97 -19.73 -3.02 15.19
CA ALA A 97 -20.42 -3.75 16.25
C ALA A 97 -19.72 -5.09 16.53
N LYS A 98 -19.37 -5.84 15.48
CA LYS A 98 -18.61 -7.09 15.60
C LYS A 98 -17.26 -6.87 16.28
N LYS A 99 -16.50 -5.84 15.89
CA LYS A 99 -15.22 -5.50 16.54
C LYS A 99 -15.38 -5.23 18.03
N ARG A 100 -16.35 -4.38 18.41
CA ARG A 100 -16.62 -4.05 19.81
C ARG A 100 -17.08 -5.25 20.64
N ALA A 101 -17.87 -6.14 20.06
CA ALA A 101 -18.30 -7.36 20.75
C ALA A 101 -17.12 -8.29 21.03
N LEU A 102 -16.20 -8.44 20.07
CA LEU A 102 -14.97 -9.22 20.22
C LEU A 102 -14.06 -8.61 21.31
N GLU A 103 -13.84 -7.29 21.28
CA GLU A 103 -13.04 -6.58 22.29
C GLU A 103 -13.57 -6.82 23.71
N ARG A 104 -14.89 -6.73 23.93
CA ARG A 104 -15.50 -7.00 25.25
C ARG A 104 -15.31 -8.44 25.72
N LEU A 105 -15.39 -9.40 24.80
CA LEU A 105 -15.17 -10.81 25.14
C LEU A 105 -13.71 -11.05 25.52
N GLU A 106 -12.77 -10.42 24.82
CA GLU A 106 -11.33 -10.48 25.13
C GLU A 106 -11.02 -9.82 26.48
N GLU A 107 -11.57 -8.64 26.76
CA GLU A 107 -11.43 -7.96 28.05
C GLU A 107 -11.94 -8.83 29.20
N ARG A 108 -13.11 -9.45 29.02
CA ARG A 108 -13.67 -10.37 30.03
C ARG A 108 -12.77 -11.57 30.27
N LYS A 109 -12.23 -12.18 29.20
CA LYS A 109 -11.31 -13.32 29.32
C LYS A 109 -10.01 -12.93 30.03
N LYS A 110 -9.40 -11.81 29.62
CA LYS A 110 -8.20 -11.29 30.27
C LYS A 110 -8.43 -11.00 31.75
N PHE A 111 -9.56 -10.43 32.11
CA PHE A 111 -9.92 -10.21 33.50
C PHE A 111 -10.02 -11.53 34.27
N GLN A 112 -10.69 -12.54 33.72
CA GLN A 112 -10.77 -13.88 34.32
C GLN A 112 -9.40 -14.54 34.49
N GLU A 113 -8.52 -14.39 33.48
CA GLU A 113 -7.14 -14.89 33.55
C GLU A 113 -6.34 -14.18 34.64
N LEU A 114 -6.48 -12.85 34.78
CA LEU A 114 -5.83 -12.08 35.85
C LEU A 114 -6.36 -12.47 37.24
N GLU A 115 -7.66 -12.68 37.39
CA GLU A 115 -8.22 -13.16 38.67
C GLU A 115 -7.69 -14.54 39.03
N LEU A 116 -7.62 -15.45 38.05
CA LEU A 116 -7.07 -16.80 38.23
C LEU A 116 -5.58 -16.74 38.60
N GLU A 117 -4.82 -15.85 37.96
CA GLU A 117 -3.40 -15.64 38.26
C GLU A 117 -3.19 -15.07 39.67
N ALA A 118 -4.00 -14.09 40.09
CA ALA A 118 -3.95 -13.51 41.43
C ALA A 118 -4.30 -14.56 42.51
N GLU A 119 -5.28 -15.42 42.23
CA GLU A 119 -5.63 -16.54 43.11
C GLU A 119 -4.48 -17.55 43.23
N GLN A 120 -3.85 -17.92 42.11
CA GLN A 120 -2.68 -18.82 42.11
C GLN A 120 -1.48 -18.25 42.88
N LYS A 121 -1.29 -16.93 42.85
CA LYS A 121 -0.25 -16.23 43.62
C LYS A 121 -0.60 -16.04 45.10
N GLY A 122 -1.85 -16.29 45.49
CA GLY A 122 -2.34 -16.05 46.85
C GLY A 122 -2.51 -14.57 47.20
N GLU A 123 -2.54 -13.69 46.21
CA GLU A 123 -2.65 -12.22 46.34
C GLU A 123 -4.09 -11.72 46.14
N ARG A 124 -5.06 -12.64 46.02
CA ARG A 124 -6.46 -12.31 45.84
C ARG A 124 -7.07 -11.88 47.18
N ASP A 125 -7.15 -10.57 47.41
CA ASP A 125 -7.90 -10.01 48.53
C ASP A 125 -9.40 -10.33 48.36
N PHE A 126 -9.98 -11.02 49.35
CA PHE A 126 -11.40 -11.40 49.41
C PHE A 126 -12.28 -10.27 49.95
#